data_AF-K0YQN5-F1
#
_entry.id   AF-K0YQN5-F1
#
_cell.length_a   1.000
_cell.length_b   1.000
_cell.length_c   1.000
_cell.angle_alpha   90.00
_cell.angle_beta   90.00
_cell.angle_gamma   90.00
#
_symmetry.space_group_name_H-M   'P 1'
#
loop_
_entity.id
_entity.type
_entity.pdbx_description
1 polymer ?
#
loop_
_entity_poly.entity_id
_entity_poly.type
_entity_poly.pdbx_seq_one_letter_code
_entity_poly.pdbx_strand_id
1 'polypeptide(L)'
;MRARTIAAPLAAAALGLGLAGCGAGGDAEAGGQAEPITIGAVDDSTLQWQAFKDEAEKAGIPVETVNFSDFATPNDALVQGQIDLNQFQHLRFLADYNVAAGESLVPVGTTVIVPASLYWEGHDSLDGIEGEDVAITNDPTNQPRAINLLVQAGLITLKDPETTWPLPIDVDEEASKVGLLPVEPAQATIAYSEGRPALIDNSFLNRAGIDPPRGDRHRRPDRPARRAVHQRLRRD
;
A
#
# COMPACT_ATOMS: atom_id res chain seq x y z
N MET A 1 34.68 -70.11 2.66
CA MET A 1 34.12 -69.74 3.97
C MET A 1 32.87 -70.56 4.22
N ARG A 2 32.73 -71.04 5.45
CA ARG A 2 31.75 -72.05 5.91
C ARG A 2 30.31 -71.53 5.85
N ALA A 3 29.41 -72.38 5.38
CA ALA A 3 27.98 -72.31 5.66
C ALA A 3 27.69 -72.50 7.15
N ARG A 4 26.63 -71.84 7.66
CA ARG A 4 25.82 -72.31 8.80
C ARG A 4 24.43 -71.65 8.78
N THR A 5 23.58 -72.21 7.92
CA THR A 5 22.28 -72.82 8.24
C THR A 5 21.65 -72.57 9.63
N ILE A 6 20.37 -72.14 9.70
CA ILE A 6 19.18 -72.95 10.13
C ILE A 6 17.98 -72.10 10.62
N ALA A 7 16.80 -72.52 10.12
CA ALA A 7 15.44 -72.50 10.70
C ALA A 7 14.56 -71.22 10.75
N ALA A 8 13.49 -71.27 9.95
CA ALA A 8 12.15 -70.73 10.24
C ALA A 8 11.39 -71.70 11.19
N PRO A 9 10.08 -71.55 11.57
CA PRO A 9 9.07 -70.51 11.26
C PRO A 9 8.07 -70.15 12.43
N LEU A 10 7.02 -69.36 12.10
CA LEU A 10 5.64 -69.36 12.65
C LEU A 10 5.35 -68.80 14.07
N ALA A 11 4.57 -67.71 14.18
CA ALA A 11 3.11 -67.75 14.43
C ALA A 11 2.51 -66.44 15.01
N ALA A 12 1.30 -66.12 14.50
CA ALA A 12 0.13 -65.52 15.16
C ALA A 12 0.06 -64.01 15.53
N ALA A 13 -0.61 -63.28 14.63
CA ALA A 13 -1.87 -62.54 14.85
C ALA A 13 -2.10 -61.67 16.11
N ALA A 14 -2.35 -60.38 15.87
CA ALA A 14 -3.55 -59.69 16.37
C ALA A 14 -3.82 -58.41 15.53
N LEU A 15 -4.83 -58.47 14.66
CA LEU A 15 -5.51 -57.30 14.10
C LEU A 15 -6.35 -56.67 15.22
N GLY A 16 -5.98 -55.47 15.66
CA GLY A 16 -6.83 -54.63 16.51
C GLY A 16 -7.60 -53.63 15.66
N LEU A 17 -8.77 -54.04 15.17
CA LEU A 17 -9.81 -53.14 14.66
C LEU A 17 -10.43 -52.40 15.86
N GLY A 18 -10.06 -51.14 16.05
CA GLY A 18 -10.77 -50.21 16.93
C GLY A 18 -11.73 -49.34 16.12
N LEU A 19 -12.93 -49.84 15.83
CA LEU A 19 -14.06 -49.00 15.44
C LEU A 19 -14.45 -48.15 16.66
N ALA A 20 -14.07 -46.88 16.69
CA ALA A 20 -14.71 -45.89 17.56
C ALA A 20 -16.03 -45.46 16.92
N GLY A 21 -17.12 -45.75 17.63
CA GLY A 21 -18.49 -45.66 17.14
C GLY A 21 -19.00 -44.24 16.96
N CYS A 22 -19.89 -44.11 15.98
CA CYS A 22 -20.86 -43.04 15.87
C CYS A 22 -21.83 -43.15 17.07
N GLY A 23 -21.74 -42.18 17.98
CA GLY A 23 -22.64 -42.01 19.12
C GLY A 23 -23.01 -40.54 19.23
N ALA A 24 -24.27 -40.24 18.97
CA ALA A 24 -24.88 -38.92 19.13
C ALA A 24 -24.67 -38.35 20.54
N GLY A 25 -24.51 -37.03 20.62
CA GLY A 25 -24.52 -36.28 21.88
C GLY A 25 -23.14 -35.84 22.34
N GLY A 26 -22.46 -35.07 21.51
CA GLY A 26 -21.34 -34.25 21.92
C GLY A 26 -21.43 -32.96 21.13
N ASP A 27 -22.09 -31.95 21.70
CA ASP A 27 -21.85 -30.56 21.32
C ASP A 27 -20.37 -30.31 21.54
N ALA A 28 -19.58 -30.56 20.50
CA ALA A 28 -18.28 -29.96 20.37
C ALA A 28 -18.57 -28.47 20.21
N GLU A 29 -18.58 -27.76 21.33
CA GLU A 29 -18.31 -26.33 21.31
C GLU A 29 -16.99 -26.16 20.57
N ALA A 30 -17.09 -25.80 19.29
CA ALA A 30 -16.04 -25.15 18.55
C ALA A 30 -15.84 -23.76 19.17
N GLY A 31 -15.36 -23.72 20.41
CA GLY A 31 -14.93 -22.52 21.13
C GLY A 31 -13.53 -22.06 20.72
N GLY A 32 -13.08 -22.41 19.51
CA GLY A 32 -11.90 -21.78 18.92
C GLY A 32 -12.34 -20.42 18.40
N GLN A 33 -11.85 -19.34 19.00
CA GLN A 33 -11.91 -18.03 18.37
C GLN A 33 -11.37 -18.17 16.95
N ALA A 34 -12.13 -17.72 15.95
CA ALA A 34 -11.65 -17.70 14.57
C ALA A 34 -10.32 -16.93 14.54
N GLU A 35 -9.31 -17.48 13.88
CA GLU A 35 -8.05 -16.76 13.69
C GLU A 35 -8.34 -15.43 12.98
N PRO A 36 -7.71 -14.33 13.43
CA PRO A 36 -7.95 -13.02 12.84
C PRO A 36 -7.50 -13.00 11.38
N ILE A 37 -8.28 -12.34 10.53
CA ILE A 37 -7.87 -12.04 9.16
C ILE A 37 -6.78 -10.98 9.21
N THR A 38 -5.60 -11.31 8.71
CA THR A 38 -4.43 -10.44 8.69
C THR A 38 -4.40 -9.59 7.42
N ILE A 39 -4.32 -8.27 7.59
CA ILE A 39 -4.35 -7.32 6.47
C ILE A 39 -3.09 -6.46 6.48
N GLY A 40 -2.28 -6.58 5.44
CA GLY A 40 -1.14 -5.70 5.20
C GLY A 40 -1.57 -4.28 4.84
N ALA A 41 -1.05 -3.29 5.55
CA ALA A 41 -1.36 -1.88 5.36
C ALA A 41 -0.08 -1.06 5.32
N VAL A 42 -0.09 0.04 4.56
CA VAL A 42 0.98 1.05 4.61
C VAL A 42 0.40 2.26 5.33
N ASP A 43 0.73 2.38 6.61
CA ASP A 43 0.10 3.25 7.60
C ASP A 43 -1.34 2.82 7.99
N ASP A 44 -1.41 2.03 9.07
CA ASP A 44 -2.65 1.58 9.70
C ASP A 44 -3.24 2.56 10.74
N SER A 45 -2.57 3.70 10.99
CA SER A 45 -2.95 4.66 12.04
C SER A 45 -4.05 5.64 11.62
N THR A 46 -4.49 5.55 10.37
CA THR A 46 -5.43 6.48 9.75
C THR A 46 -6.86 6.28 10.23
N LEU A 47 -7.71 7.31 10.07
CA LEU A 47 -9.12 7.25 10.49
C LEU A 47 -9.92 6.19 9.75
N GLN A 48 -9.58 5.89 8.48
CA GLN A 48 -10.27 4.82 7.74
C GLN A 48 -10.02 3.45 8.36
N TRP A 49 -8.82 3.19 8.89
CA TRP A 49 -8.51 1.90 9.53
C TRP A 49 -9.20 1.75 10.89
N GLN A 50 -9.36 2.85 11.64
CA GLN A 50 -10.16 2.84 12.86
C GLN A 50 -11.62 2.50 12.55
N ALA A 51 -12.24 3.21 11.60
CA ALA A 51 -13.62 2.94 11.20
C ALA A 51 -13.80 1.51 10.65
N PHE A 52 -12.83 1.01 9.88
CA PHE A 52 -12.86 -0.37 9.36
C PHE A 52 -12.80 -1.41 10.49
N LYS A 53 -11.89 -1.25 11.46
CA LYS A 53 -11.77 -2.15 12.61
C LYS A 53 -13.04 -2.14 13.47
N ASP A 54 -13.63 -0.96 13.70
CA ASP A 54 -14.88 -0.82 14.45
C ASP A 54 -16.05 -1.55 13.76
N GLU A 55 -16.18 -1.44 12.43
CA GLU A 55 -17.23 -2.13 11.68
C GLU A 55 -16.98 -3.65 11.60
N ALA A 56 -15.72 -4.08 11.49
CA ALA A 56 -15.35 -5.49 11.53
C ALA A 56 -15.69 -6.13 12.89
N GLU A 57 -15.40 -5.42 14.00
CA GLU A 57 -15.76 -5.86 15.35
C GLU A 57 -17.29 -5.99 15.51
N LYS A 58 -18.07 -5.00 15.06
CA LYS A 58 -19.54 -5.07 15.06
C LYS A 58 -20.09 -6.23 14.24
N ALA A 59 -19.40 -6.62 13.17
CA ALA A 59 -19.75 -7.76 12.33
C ALA A 59 -19.26 -9.10 12.91
N GLY A 60 -18.52 -9.10 14.02
CA GLY A 60 -17.93 -10.31 14.60
C GLY A 60 -16.79 -10.90 13.77
N ILE A 61 -16.10 -10.08 12.98
CA ILE A 61 -14.99 -10.48 12.11
C ILE A 61 -13.68 -10.05 12.79
N PRO A 62 -12.88 -10.99 13.34
CA PRO A 62 -11.59 -10.64 13.92
C PRO A 62 -10.63 -10.22 12.81
N VAL A 63 -10.01 -9.05 12.96
CA VAL A 63 -9.07 -8.47 12.00
C VAL A 63 -7.84 -7.97 12.73
N GLU A 64 -6.68 -8.27 12.18
CA GLU A 64 -5.40 -7.68 12.59
C GLU A 64 -4.71 -6.99 11.40
N THR A 65 -4.07 -5.86 11.65
CA THR A 65 -3.29 -5.15 10.63
C THR A 65 -1.81 -5.43 10.80
N VAL A 66 -1.12 -5.69 9.70
CA VAL A 66 0.34 -5.73 9.62
C VAL A 66 0.81 -4.46 8.94
N ASN A 67 1.46 -3.57 9.70
CA ASN A 67 1.85 -2.26 9.20
C ASN A 67 3.24 -2.33 8.52
N PHE A 68 3.32 -1.83 7.29
CA PHE A 68 4.52 -1.79 6.46
C PHE A 68 5.05 -0.35 6.31
N SER A 69 6.35 -0.24 6.09
CA SER A 69 7.05 1.03 5.91
C SER A 69 7.08 1.54 4.46
N ASP A 70 6.82 0.68 3.49
CA ASP A 70 7.06 0.89 2.06
C ASP A 70 6.00 0.18 1.19
N PHE A 71 6.07 0.41 -0.13
CA PHE A 71 5.16 -0.18 -1.12
C PHE A 71 5.64 -1.50 -1.73
N ALA A 72 6.90 -1.90 -1.51
CA ALA A 72 7.46 -3.10 -2.14
C ALA A 72 7.10 -4.37 -1.38
N THR A 73 7.11 -4.30 -0.05
CA THR A 73 6.98 -5.47 0.84
C THR A 73 5.57 -6.09 0.90
N PRO A 74 4.45 -5.35 0.87
CA PRO A 74 3.14 -5.94 1.16
C PRO A 74 2.65 -7.00 0.16
N ASN A 75 3.06 -6.93 -1.11
CA ASN A 75 2.71 -7.97 -2.09
C ASN A 75 3.50 -9.26 -1.87
N ASP A 76 4.80 -9.15 -1.58
CA ASP A 76 5.64 -10.32 -1.29
C ASP A 76 5.16 -11.05 -0.03
N ALA A 77 4.76 -10.29 1.00
CA ALA A 77 4.17 -10.86 2.22
C ALA A 77 2.88 -11.66 1.92
N LEU A 78 2.03 -11.15 1.02
CA LEU A 78 0.81 -11.83 0.60
C LEU A 78 1.12 -13.11 -0.20
N VAL A 79 2.05 -13.04 -1.17
CA VAL A 79 2.49 -14.20 -1.96
C VAL A 79 3.09 -15.30 -1.07
N GLN A 80 3.83 -14.91 -0.04
CA GLN A 80 4.46 -15.83 0.91
C GLN A 80 3.48 -16.38 1.97
N GLY A 81 2.21 -15.97 1.95
CA GLY A 81 1.19 -16.39 2.92
C GLY A 81 1.43 -15.87 4.34
N GLN A 82 2.13 -14.75 4.48
CA GLN A 82 2.38 -14.10 5.78
C GLN A 82 1.21 -13.20 6.20
N ILE A 83 0.37 -12.81 5.24
CA ILE A 83 -0.85 -12.04 5.44
C ILE A 83 -1.95 -12.60 4.53
N ASP A 84 -3.22 -12.44 4.90
CA ASP A 84 -4.36 -12.93 4.12
C ASP A 84 -4.77 -11.96 3.01
N LEU A 85 -4.62 -10.66 3.25
CA LEU A 85 -4.98 -9.58 2.34
C LEU A 85 -3.95 -8.45 2.44
N ASN A 86 -3.88 -7.58 1.43
CA ASN A 86 -3.26 -6.27 1.58
C ASN A 86 -4.17 -5.15 1.04
N GLN A 87 -4.03 -3.96 1.64
CA GLN A 87 -4.75 -2.76 1.27
C GLN A 87 -3.78 -1.57 1.26
N PHE A 88 -3.17 -1.30 0.09
CA PHE A 88 -2.26 -0.16 -0.06
C PHE A 88 -2.14 0.39 -1.49
N GLN A 89 -2.58 -0.37 -2.49
CA GLN A 89 -2.22 -0.16 -3.90
C GLN A 89 -3.43 0.09 -4.80
N HIS A 90 -3.17 0.63 -6.00
CA HIS A 90 -4.14 0.73 -7.09
C HIS A 90 -3.94 -0.39 -8.12
N LEU A 91 -4.93 -0.59 -9.01
CA LEU A 91 -4.94 -1.69 -9.99
C LEU A 91 -3.70 -1.71 -10.90
N ARG A 92 -3.18 -0.53 -11.28
CA ARG A 92 -1.96 -0.48 -12.11
C ARG A 92 -0.71 -0.98 -11.38
N PHE A 93 -0.54 -0.64 -10.10
CA PHE A 93 0.58 -1.12 -9.29
C PHE A 93 0.51 -2.64 -9.14
N LEU A 94 -0.69 -3.17 -8.88
CA LEU A 94 -0.94 -4.62 -8.81
C LEU A 94 -0.60 -5.33 -10.12
N ALA A 95 -1.04 -4.77 -11.26
CA ALA A 95 -0.76 -5.35 -12.58
C ALA A 95 0.74 -5.37 -12.89
N ASP A 96 1.44 -4.26 -12.62
CA ASP A 96 2.88 -4.15 -12.86
C ASP A 96 3.67 -5.10 -11.92
N TYR A 97 3.25 -5.23 -10.65
CA TYR A 97 3.80 -6.23 -9.73
C TYR A 97 3.63 -7.65 -10.26
N ASN A 98 2.41 -8.05 -10.64
CA ASN A 98 2.14 -9.39 -11.15
C ASN A 98 2.98 -9.72 -12.38
N VAL A 99 3.14 -8.78 -13.31
CA VAL A 99 3.99 -8.96 -14.50
C VAL A 99 5.46 -9.11 -14.10
N ALA A 100 5.96 -8.28 -13.19
CA ALA A 100 7.36 -8.28 -12.78
C ALA A 100 7.74 -9.52 -11.95
N ALA A 101 6.86 -9.93 -11.03
CA ALA A 101 7.08 -11.05 -10.12
C ALA A 101 6.67 -12.41 -10.71
N GLY A 102 5.93 -12.43 -11.82
CA GLY A 102 5.34 -13.66 -12.37
C GLY A 102 4.18 -14.20 -11.52
N GLU A 103 3.50 -13.30 -10.82
CA GLU A 103 2.45 -13.61 -9.85
C GLU A 103 1.05 -13.33 -10.40
N SER A 104 0.03 -13.77 -9.65
CA SER A 104 -1.38 -13.68 -10.07
C SER A 104 -2.31 -13.16 -8.96
N LEU A 105 -1.82 -12.20 -8.17
CA LEU A 105 -2.62 -11.55 -7.15
C LEU A 105 -3.85 -10.86 -7.79
N VAL A 106 -5.01 -10.99 -7.16
CA VAL A 106 -6.29 -10.47 -7.70
C VAL A 106 -6.90 -9.41 -6.78
N PRO A 107 -7.52 -8.36 -7.33
CA PRO A 107 -8.31 -7.44 -6.53
C PRO A 107 -9.61 -8.10 -6.08
N VAL A 108 -9.93 -8.01 -4.79
CA VAL A 108 -11.19 -8.52 -4.21
C VAL A 108 -12.22 -7.43 -3.94
N GLY A 109 -11.82 -6.16 -4.05
CA GLY A 109 -12.69 -5.00 -3.86
C GLY A 109 -11.95 -3.68 -4.07
N THR A 110 -12.69 -2.61 -4.27
CA THR A 110 -12.17 -1.24 -4.27
C THR A 110 -12.42 -0.58 -2.90
N THR A 111 -11.58 0.38 -2.53
CA THR A 111 -11.66 1.04 -1.23
C THR A 111 -11.87 2.55 -1.39
N VAL A 112 -10.80 3.30 -1.61
CA VAL A 112 -10.81 4.76 -1.66
C VAL A 112 -9.92 5.24 -2.80
N ILE A 113 -10.29 6.37 -3.40
CA ILE A 113 -9.45 7.12 -4.32
C ILE A 113 -8.97 8.37 -3.58
N VAL A 114 -7.65 8.58 -3.54
CA VAL A 114 -7.06 9.79 -2.97
C VAL A 114 -6.37 10.58 -4.08
N PRO A 115 -6.73 11.86 -4.30
CA PRO A 115 -6.04 12.71 -5.26
C PRO A 115 -4.56 12.89 -4.89
N ALA A 116 -3.67 12.88 -5.88
CA ALA A 116 -2.29 13.33 -5.68
C ALA A 116 -2.27 14.83 -5.36
N SER A 117 -1.31 15.27 -4.56
CA SER A 117 -1.16 16.66 -4.18
C SER A 117 0.30 17.02 -4.02
N LEU A 118 0.62 18.28 -4.34
CA LEU A 118 1.92 18.89 -4.09
C LEU A 118 1.90 19.59 -2.73
N TYR A 119 2.95 19.39 -1.95
CA TYR A 119 3.14 19.97 -0.63
C TYR A 119 4.47 20.71 -0.60
N TRP A 120 4.49 21.89 0.03
CA TRP A 120 5.71 22.68 0.17
C TRP A 120 5.74 23.36 1.54
N GLU A 121 6.68 22.97 2.40
CA GLU A 121 6.67 23.39 3.80
C GLU A 121 6.85 24.91 3.93
N GLY A 122 5.89 25.56 4.60
CA GLY A 122 5.90 27.02 4.78
C GLY A 122 5.28 27.81 3.63
N HIS A 123 4.79 27.13 2.58
CA HIS A 123 4.18 27.76 1.42
C HIS A 123 2.69 27.37 1.29
N ASP A 124 1.85 28.36 1.00
CA ASP A 124 0.42 28.18 0.72
C ASP A 124 0.07 28.36 -0.77
N SER A 125 1.07 28.68 -1.60
CA SER A 125 0.97 28.94 -3.04
C SER A 125 2.19 28.42 -3.80
N LEU A 126 2.08 28.35 -5.13
CA LEU A 126 3.18 27.99 -6.03
C LEU A 126 4.10 29.19 -6.36
N ASP A 127 3.79 30.37 -5.83
CA ASP A 127 4.59 31.58 -6.04
C ASP A 127 6.04 31.34 -5.60
N GLY A 128 6.97 31.54 -6.53
CA GLY A 128 8.41 31.32 -6.30
C GLY A 128 8.88 29.88 -6.47
N ILE A 129 8.03 28.93 -6.90
CA ILE A 129 8.45 27.53 -7.10
C ILE A 129 9.36 27.33 -8.33
N GLU A 130 9.39 28.28 -9.26
CA GLU A 130 10.19 28.17 -10.48
C GLU A 130 11.70 28.07 -10.12
N GLY A 131 12.39 27.09 -10.71
CA GLY A 131 13.79 26.79 -10.43
C GLY A 131 14.02 25.76 -9.32
N GLU A 132 12.99 25.36 -8.58
CA GLU A 132 13.08 24.28 -7.59
C GLU A 132 13.06 22.89 -8.25
N ASP A 133 13.64 21.88 -7.61
CA ASP A 133 13.32 20.48 -7.94
C ASP A 133 12.18 19.97 -7.06
N VAL A 134 11.18 19.39 -7.71
CA VAL A 134 10.04 18.77 -7.04
C VAL A 134 10.33 17.30 -6.78
N ALA A 135 10.29 16.89 -5.51
CA ALA A 135 10.40 15.49 -5.14
C ALA A 135 9.14 14.72 -5.59
N ILE A 136 9.35 13.63 -6.33
CA ILE A 136 8.29 12.70 -6.76
C ILE A 136 8.70 11.28 -6.41
N THR A 137 7.74 10.37 -6.26
CA THR A 137 8.06 8.94 -6.12
C THR A 137 8.84 8.43 -7.36
N ASN A 138 9.74 7.48 -7.14
CA ASN A 138 10.55 6.84 -8.17
C ASN A 138 9.89 5.60 -8.79
N ASP A 139 8.71 5.19 -8.31
CA ASP A 139 7.99 4.08 -8.91
C ASP A 139 7.28 4.49 -10.22
N PRO A 140 7.43 3.73 -11.31
CA PRO A 140 6.91 4.11 -12.63
C PRO A 140 5.38 4.09 -12.71
N THR A 141 4.70 3.55 -11.69
CA THR A 141 3.24 3.42 -11.69
C THR A 141 2.56 4.69 -11.14
N ASN A 142 3.23 5.38 -10.22
CA ASN A 142 2.76 6.64 -9.61
C ASN A 142 3.42 7.88 -10.22
N GLN A 143 4.62 7.77 -10.82
CA GLN A 143 5.29 8.88 -11.52
C GLN A 143 4.39 9.65 -12.50
N PRO A 144 3.63 8.99 -13.39
CA PRO A 144 2.75 9.69 -14.33
C PRO A 144 1.70 10.56 -13.65
N ARG A 145 1.18 10.13 -12.49
CA ARG A 145 0.19 10.92 -11.74
C ARG A 145 0.81 12.21 -11.21
N ALA A 146 2.06 12.15 -10.77
CA ALA A 146 2.80 13.32 -10.28
C ALA A 146 3.17 14.27 -11.43
N ILE A 147 3.73 13.73 -12.51
CA ILE A 147 4.15 14.51 -13.68
C ILE A 147 2.93 15.18 -14.33
N ASN A 148 1.82 14.45 -14.51
CA ASN A 148 0.59 15.02 -15.06
C ASN A 148 -0.01 16.12 -14.15
N LEU A 149 0.19 16.06 -12.83
CA LEU A 149 -0.23 17.15 -11.93
C LEU A 149 0.61 18.41 -12.19
N LEU A 150 1.92 18.26 -12.37
CA LEU A 150 2.84 19.36 -12.67
C LEU A 150 2.63 19.94 -14.07
N VAL A 151 2.29 19.11 -15.07
CA VAL A 151 1.88 19.57 -16.41
C VAL A 151 0.59 20.40 -16.32
N GLN A 152 -0.41 19.93 -15.58
CA GLN A 152 -1.66 20.68 -15.37
C GLN A 152 -1.43 22.01 -14.62
N ALA A 153 -0.42 22.09 -13.77
CA ALA A 153 0.00 23.31 -13.10
C ALA A 153 0.89 24.21 -13.98
N GLY A 154 1.22 23.79 -15.21
CA GLY A 154 2.10 24.53 -16.13
C GLY A 154 3.56 24.58 -15.67
N LEU A 155 3.99 23.68 -14.79
CA LEU A 155 5.34 23.62 -14.23
C LEU A 155 6.27 22.66 -15.00
N ILE A 156 5.70 21.63 -15.60
CA ILE A 156 6.42 20.65 -16.43
C ILE A 156 5.90 20.70 -17.86
N THR A 157 6.82 20.63 -18.82
CA THR A 157 6.54 20.46 -20.24
C THR A 157 6.96 19.05 -20.68
N LEU A 158 6.10 18.37 -21.43
CA LEU A 158 6.43 17.06 -22.02
C LEU A 158 7.04 17.24 -23.41
N LYS A 159 7.99 16.37 -23.76
CA LYS A 159 8.58 16.28 -25.10
C LYS A 159 7.52 15.99 -26.16
N ASP A 160 6.57 15.11 -25.84
CA ASP A 160 5.37 14.86 -26.62
C ASP A 160 4.13 15.18 -25.76
N PRO A 161 3.37 16.24 -26.08
CA PRO A 161 2.20 16.65 -25.31
C PRO A 161 1.05 15.63 -25.31
N GLU A 162 1.05 14.66 -26.23
CA GLU A 162 0.05 13.58 -26.27
C GLU A 162 0.40 12.41 -25.32
N THR A 163 1.55 12.46 -24.64
CA THR A 163 1.97 11.42 -23.69
C THR A 163 1.06 11.42 -22.47
N THR A 164 0.19 10.41 -22.38
CA THR A 164 -0.77 10.26 -21.26
C THR A 164 -0.18 9.59 -20.02
N TRP A 165 0.92 8.85 -20.18
CA TRP A 165 1.60 8.11 -19.13
C TRP A 165 3.09 8.51 -19.03
N PRO A 166 3.39 9.78 -18.72
CA PRO A 166 4.75 10.28 -18.78
C PRO A 166 5.62 9.72 -17.65
N LEU A 167 6.87 9.44 -17.98
CA LEU A 167 7.97 9.19 -17.06
C LEU A 167 8.95 10.38 -17.10
N PRO A 168 9.92 10.47 -16.17
CA PRO A 168 10.90 11.56 -16.19
C PRO A 168 11.63 11.71 -17.54
N ILE A 169 11.84 10.60 -18.27
CA ILE A 169 12.46 10.64 -19.60
C ILE A 169 11.62 11.36 -20.65
N ASP A 170 10.31 11.50 -20.44
CA ASP A 170 9.38 12.17 -21.35
C ASP A 170 9.29 13.67 -21.09
N VAL A 171 9.96 14.18 -20.05
CA VAL A 171 10.00 15.60 -19.70
C VAL A 171 11.01 16.35 -20.56
N ASP A 172 10.59 17.49 -21.08
CA ASP A 172 11.48 18.50 -21.65
C ASP A 172 11.99 19.40 -20.52
N GLU A 173 13.19 19.10 -20.04
CA GLU A 173 13.81 19.81 -18.91
C GLU A 173 14.08 21.28 -19.24
N GLU A 174 14.42 21.61 -20.49
CA GLU A 174 14.72 22.99 -20.91
C GLU A 174 13.46 23.86 -20.99
N ALA A 175 12.34 23.26 -21.38
CA ALA A 175 11.04 23.93 -21.46
C ALA A 175 10.23 23.86 -20.15
N SER A 176 10.75 23.19 -19.12
CA SER A 176 10.10 23.07 -17.81
C SER A 176 10.52 24.17 -16.85
N LYS A 177 9.67 24.48 -15.88
CA LYS A 177 9.91 25.50 -14.86
C LYS A 177 10.48 24.95 -13.57
N VAL A 178 10.35 23.65 -13.36
CA VAL A 178 10.83 22.93 -12.17
C VAL A 178 11.57 21.67 -12.61
N GLY A 179 12.55 21.25 -11.82
CA GLY A 179 13.19 19.94 -11.96
C GLY A 179 12.33 18.83 -11.36
N LEU A 180 12.60 17.59 -11.74
CA LEU A 180 12.07 16.41 -11.07
C LEU A 180 13.17 15.74 -10.26
N LEU A 181 12.86 15.40 -9.01
CA LEU A 181 13.72 14.61 -8.14
C LEU A 181 13.00 13.30 -7.76
N PRO A 182 13.17 12.22 -8.55
CA PRO A 182 12.62 10.92 -8.20
C PRO A 182 13.28 10.34 -6.94
N VAL A 183 12.49 10.01 -5.93
CA VAL A 183 12.93 9.44 -4.65
C VAL A 183 12.02 8.28 -4.25
N GLU A 184 12.50 7.41 -3.35
CA GLU A 184 11.62 6.40 -2.74
C GLU A 184 10.45 7.08 -2.00
N PRO A 185 9.21 6.54 -2.02
CA PRO A 185 8.03 7.17 -1.43
C PRO A 185 8.20 7.74 0.00
N ALA A 186 8.86 7.02 0.91
CA ALA A 186 9.11 7.54 2.26
C ALA A 186 10.07 8.74 2.25
N GLN A 187 11.04 8.78 1.34
CA GLN A 187 11.99 9.89 1.20
C GLN A 187 11.33 11.19 0.69
N ALA A 188 10.19 11.12 0.00
CA ALA A 188 9.44 12.32 -0.37
C ALA A 188 9.00 13.13 0.87
N THR A 189 8.74 12.45 1.99
CA THR A 189 8.41 13.12 3.27
C THR A 189 9.61 13.83 3.90
N ILE A 190 10.81 13.28 3.71
CA ILE A 190 12.07 13.88 4.18
C ILE A 190 12.38 15.12 3.35
N ALA A 191 12.30 15.02 2.02
CA ALA A 191 12.47 16.16 1.13
C ALA A 191 11.53 17.32 1.49
N TYR A 192 10.27 17.02 1.77
CA TYR A 192 9.31 18.01 2.26
C TYR A 192 9.75 18.69 3.55
N SER A 193 10.22 17.91 4.54
CA SER A 193 10.68 18.44 5.83
C SER A 193 11.95 19.31 5.74
N GLU A 194 12.70 19.17 4.64
CA GLU A 194 13.87 19.99 4.32
C GLU A 194 13.49 21.26 3.52
N GLY A 195 12.19 21.51 3.32
CA GLY A 195 11.68 22.69 2.61
C GLY A 195 11.56 22.52 1.10
N ARG A 196 11.78 21.31 0.55
CA ARG A 196 11.62 21.04 -0.88
C ARG A 196 10.14 20.81 -1.23
N PRO A 197 9.63 21.30 -2.37
CA PRO A 197 8.32 20.89 -2.87
C PRO A 197 8.29 19.39 -3.13
N ALA A 198 7.25 18.70 -2.67
CA ALA A 198 7.14 17.25 -2.79
C ALA A 198 5.71 16.80 -3.09
N LEU A 199 5.56 15.88 -4.04
CA LEU A 199 4.33 15.09 -4.17
C LEU A 199 4.43 13.88 -3.25
N ILE A 200 3.56 13.84 -2.25
CA ILE A 200 3.56 12.81 -1.20
C ILE A 200 2.31 11.95 -1.34
N ASP A 201 2.52 10.63 -1.42
CA ASP A 201 1.46 9.64 -1.40
C ASP A 201 0.68 9.64 -0.07
N ASN A 202 -0.62 9.38 -0.15
CA ASN A 202 -1.54 9.48 0.98
C ASN A 202 -1.12 8.62 2.19
N SER A 203 -0.53 7.45 1.93
CA SER A 203 -0.02 6.52 2.95
C SER A 203 1.18 7.06 3.74
N PHE A 204 1.79 8.17 3.30
CA PHE A 204 2.95 8.77 3.94
C PHE A 204 2.68 10.16 4.54
N LEU A 205 1.49 10.75 4.32
CA LEU A 205 1.17 12.10 4.78
C LEU A 205 1.30 12.28 6.29
N ASN A 206 0.87 11.28 7.07
CA ASN A 206 1.00 11.32 8.53
C ASN A 206 2.47 11.42 8.99
N ARG A 207 3.40 10.80 8.25
CA ARG A 207 4.84 10.86 8.54
C ARG A 207 5.43 12.25 8.28
N ALA A 208 4.88 12.95 7.29
CA ALA A 208 5.20 14.35 7.01
C ALA A 208 4.48 15.34 7.95
N GLY A 209 3.66 14.86 8.90
CA GLY A 209 2.83 15.72 9.76
C GLY A 209 1.75 16.48 8.99
N ILE A 210 1.36 15.97 7.81
CA ILE A 210 0.36 16.55 6.94
C ILE A 210 -0.97 15.84 7.19
N ASP A 211 -2.01 16.63 7.46
CA ASP A 211 -3.36 16.10 7.49
C ASP A 211 -3.81 15.83 6.04
N PRO A 212 -4.27 14.62 5.69
CA PRO A 212 -4.80 14.37 4.36
C PRO A 212 -5.96 15.32 4.05
N PRO A 213 -6.09 15.82 2.81
CA PRO A 213 -7.18 16.70 2.43
C PRO A 213 -8.52 16.02 2.70
N ARG A 214 -9.18 16.45 3.79
CA ARG A 214 -10.47 15.92 4.22
C ARG A 214 -11.55 16.46 3.28
N GLY A 215 -12.37 15.56 2.74
CA GLY A 215 -13.79 15.88 2.62
C GLY A 215 -14.30 16.11 4.05
N ASP A 216 -14.77 17.33 4.33
CA ASP A 216 -15.37 17.80 5.59
C ASP A 216 -15.80 16.66 6.55
N ARG A 217 -15.20 16.47 7.75
CA ARG A 217 -15.92 16.86 8.99
C ARG A 217 -15.17 16.94 10.33
N HIS A 218 -13.92 16.48 10.53
CA HIS A 218 -13.36 16.34 11.92
C HIS A 218 -11.96 16.95 12.17
N ARG A 219 -11.83 18.27 12.08
CA ARG A 219 -10.60 19.02 12.43
C ARG A 219 -10.00 18.56 13.78
N ARG A 220 -8.72 18.14 13.81
CA ARG A 220 -7.96 18.06 15.07
C ARG A 220 -7.62 19.50 15.49
N PRO A 221 -8.04 19.97 16.67
CA PRO A 221 -7.93 21.38 17.04
C PRO A 221 -6.52 21.83 17.45
N ASP A 222 -5.56 20.90 17.60
CA ASP A 222 -4.28 21.08 18.27
C ASP A 222 -3.05 21.19 17.36
N ARG A 223 -3.20 21.11 16.02
CA ARG A 223 -2.09 21.30 15.08
C ARG A 223 -2.39 22.36 14.01
N PRO A 224 -1.46 23.28 13.69
CA PRO A 224 -1.58 24.12 12.51
C PRO A 224 -1.61 23.21 11.28
N ALA A 225 -2.68 23.29 10.48
CA ALA A 225 -2.85 22.44 9.32
C ALA A 225 -1.78 22.76 8.27
N ARG A 226 -0.85 21.82 8.03
CA ARG A 226 0.05 21.84 6.87
C ARG A 226 -0.78 21.38 5.67
N ARG A 227 -1.09 22.31 4.77
CA ARG A 227 -2.03 22.08 3.66
C ARG A 227 -1.27 21.71 2.40
N ALA A 228 -1.90 20.91 1.54
CA ALA A 228 -1.48 20.85 0.14
C ALA A 228 -1.56 22.26 -0.46
N VAL A 229 -0.60 22.58 -1.32
CA VAL A 229 -0.63 23.80 -2.12
C VAL A 229 -1.69 23.60 -3.21
N HIS A 230 -2.94 23.78 -2.82
CA HIS A 230 -4.07 23.78 -3.73
C HIS A 230 -4.23 25.17 -4.31
N GLN A 231 -3.49 25.50 -5.38
CA GLN A 231 -4.13 26.36 -6.37
C GLN A 231 -5.38 25.59 -6.80
N ARG A 232 -6.55 26.21 -6.73
CA ARG A 232 -7.75 25.63 -7.35
C ARG A 232 -7.40 25.46 -8.82
N LEU A 233 -6.98 24.26 -9.21
CA LEU A 233 -6.86 23.80 -10.60
C LEU A 233 -8.28 23.66 -11.15
N ARG A 234 -9.02 24.77 -11.16
CA ARG A 234 -10.24 24.92 -11.94
C ARG A 234 -9.75 25.17 -13.35
N ARG A 235 -10.08 24.25 -14.25
CA ARG A 235 -10.24 24.61 -15.65
C ARG A 235 -11.24 25.78 -15.69
N ASP A 236 -10.78 26.92 -16.20
CA ASP A 236 -11.67 27.83 -16.91
C ASP A 236 -12.20 27.15 -18.18
#